data_AF-A0A5D3CQS0-F1
#
_entry.id   AF-A0A5D3CQS0-F1
#
_cell.length_a   1.000
_cell.length_b   1.000
_cell.length_c   1.000
_cell.angle_alpha   90.00
_cell.angle_beta   90.00
_cell.angle_gamma   90.00
#
_symmetry.space_group_name_H-M   'P 1'
#
loop_
_entity.id
_entity.type
_entity.pdbx_description
1 polymer ?
#
loop_
_entity_poly.entity_id
_entity_poly.type
_entity_poly.pdbx_seq_one_letter_code
_entity_poly.pdbx_strand_id
1 'polypeptide(L)'
;MLEGDVSKITWEQFKENFYAKFFFSNVKHAKLQEFLNLEQVDMTVEQYDVEFDMLSCFAPDVVRDEAARTEKFVKGLRLAFRASSEPSGQPLTLMYYA
;
A
#
# COMPACT_ATOMS: atom_id res chain seq x y z
N MET A 1 4.16 -35.07 -34.89
CA MET A 1 3.01 -34.51 -34.15
C MET A 1 3.29 -34.75 -32.68
N LEU A 2 3.68 -33.71 -31.94
CA LEU A 2 3.88 -33.81 -30.50
C LEU A 2 2.51 -33.55 -29.86
N GLU A 3 1.73 -34.61 -29.70
CA GLU A 3 0.54 -34.58 -28.85
C GLU A 3 1.05 -34.61 -27.41
N GLY A 4 1.52 -33.44 -26.97
CA GLY A 4 2.06 -33.21 -25.65
C GLY A 4 0.97 -33.44 -24.64
N ASP A 5 1.19 -34.46 -23.82
CA ASP A 5 0.53 -34.80 -22.56
C ASP A 5 -0.24 -33.62 -21.95
N VAL A 6 -1.53 -33.52 -22.29
CA VAL A 6 -2.49 -32.71 -21.53
C VAL A 6 -2.70 -33.48 -20.24
N SER A 7 -1.72 -33.38 -19.33
CA SER A 7 -1.77 -34.00 -18.02
C SER A 7 -3.10 -33.62 -17.38
N LYS A 8 -3.94 -34.62 -17.10
CA LYS A 8 -5.25 -34.42 -16.47
C LYS A 8 -5.01 -33.75 -15.11
N ILE A 9 -5.30 -32.46 -15.00
CA ILE A 9 -5.31 -31.77 -13.72
C ILE A 9 -6.29 -32.50 -12.80
N THR A 10 -5.81 -32.94 -11.64
CA THR A 10 -6.68 -33.55 -10.62
C THR A 10 -7.61 -32.49 -10.05
N TRP A 11 -8.75 -32.91 -9.49
CA TRP A 11 -9.68 -31.99 -8.83
C TRP A 11 -8.98 -31.25 -7.66
N GLU A 12 -8.06 -31.92 -6.99
CA GLU A 12 -7.21 -31.38 -5.93
C GLU A 12 -6.30 -30.25 -6.44
N GLN A 13 -5.54 -30.50 -7.50
CA GLN A 13 -4.66 -29.49 -8.11
C GLN A 13 -5.44 -28.29 -8.66
N PHE A 14 -6.64 -28.52 -9.21
CA PHE A 14 -7.51 -27.43 -9.63
C PHE A 14 -7.92 -26.58 -8.42
N LYS A 15 -8.40 -27.20 -7.33
CA LYS A 15 -8.76 -26.49 -6.09
C LYS A 15 -7.58 -25.70 -5.56
N GLU A 16 -6.39 -26.29 -5.45
CA GLU A 16 -5.19 -25.62 -4.96
C GLU A 16 -4.82 -24.40 -5.80
N ASN A 17 -4.73 -24.56 -7.13
CA ASN A 17 -4.41 -23.47 -8.05
C ASN A 17 -5.50 -22.38 -8.03
N PHE A 18 -6.76 -22.78 -7.95
CA PHE A 18 -7.89 -21.87 -7.83
C PHE A 18 -7.80 -21.07 -6.53
N TYR A 19 -7.71 -21.73 -5.38
CA TYR A 19 -7.60 -21.06 -4.09
C TYR A 19 -6.37 -20.18 -4.02
N ALA A 20 -5.20 -20.62 -4.48
CA ALA A 20 -4.00 -19.80 -4.53
C ALA A 20 -4.22 -18.51 -5.34
N LYS A 21 -4.81 -18.63 -6.54
CA LYS A 21 -5.09 -17.48 -7.42
C LYS A 21 -6.07 -16.49 -6.79
N PHE A 22 -7.21 -16.98 -6.29
CA PHE A 22 -8.25 -16.12 -5.73
C PHE A 22 -7.88 -15.56 -4.35
N PHE A 23 -7.24 -16.36 -3.50
CA PHE A 23 -6.71 -15.92 -2.22
C PHE A 23 -5.67 -14.82 -2.42
N PHE A 24 -4.70 -15.02 -3.31
CA PHE A 24 -3.71 -14.00 -3.65
C PHE A 24 -4.36 -12.72 -4.20
N SER A 25 -5.38 -12.86 -5.06
CA SER A 25 -6.11 -11.72 -5.61
C SER A 25 -6.87 -10.96 -4.52
N ASN A 26 -7.49 -11.67 -3.58
CA ASN A 26 -8.20 -11.08 -2.44
C ASN A 26 -7.23 -10.36 -1.49
N VAL A 27 -6.08 -10.96 -1.19
CA VAL A 27 -5.04 -10.33 -0.35
C VAL A 27 -4.50 -9.07 -1.03
N LYS A 28 -4.18 -9.13 -2.33
CA LYS A 28 -3.74 -7.95 -3.09
C LYS A 28 -4.80 -6.84 -3.06
N HIS A 29 -6.07 -7.20 -3.27
CA HIS A 29 -7.17 -6.24 -3.23
C HIS A 29 -7.34 -5.63 -1.82
N ALA A 30 -7.28 -6.43 -0.76
CA ALA A 30 -7.35 -5.94 0.61
C ALA A 30 -6.21 -4.96 0.92
N LYS A 31 -4.97 -5.31 0.54
CA LYS A 31 -3.80 -4.45 0.72
C LYS A 31 -3.90 -3.15 -0.08
N LEU A 32 -4.44 -3.20 -1.30
CA LEU A 32 -4.75 -1.98 -2.06
C LEU A 32 -5.77 -1.10 -1.32
N GLN A 33 -6.84 -1.67 -0.77
CA GLN A 33 -7.83 -0.91 0.00
C GLN A 33 -7.24 -0.33 1.28
N GLU A 34 -6.38 -1.06 1.98
CA GLU A 34 -5.61 -0.52 3.12
C GLU A 34 -4.77 0.68 2.68
N PHE A 35 -4.04 0.59 1.57
CA PHE A 35 -3.23 1.70 1.05
C PHE A 35 -4.06 2.94 0.67
N LEU A 36 -5.19 2.73 0.00
CA LEU A 36 -6.08 3.81 -0.42
C LEU A 36 -6.63 4.58 0.78
N ASN A 37 -6.94 3.87 1.87
CA ASN A 37 -7.46 4.43 3.11
C ASN A 37 -6.37 4.76 4.14
N LEU A 38 -5.09 4.56 3.82
CA LEU A 38 -3.99 4.80 4.74
C LEU A 38 -3.91 6.29 5.08
N GLU A 39 -4.08 6.57 6.36
CA GLU A 39 -3.92 7.87 7.01
C GLU A 39 -2.99 7.70 8.22
N GLN A 40 -2.21 8.74 8.56
CA GLN A 40 -1.31 8.71 9.72
C GLN A 40 -2.09 8.48 11.03
N VAL A 41 -3.21 9.18 11.22
CA VAL A 41 -4.09 9.15 12.41
C VAL A 41 -3.33 9.24 13.74
N ASP A 42 -2.94 8.11 14.31
CA ASP A 42 -2.27 7.97 15.61
C ASP A 42 -0.82 7.46 15.49
N MET A 43 -0.34 7.23 14.27
CA MET A 43 1.03 6.80 13.97
C MET A 43 2.01 7.97 14.02
N THR A 44 3.26 7.72 14.41
CA THR A 44 4.34 8.69 14.13
C THR A 44 4.57 8.80 12.63
N VAL A 45 5.25 9.86 12.18
CA VAL A 45 5.56 10.03 10.76
C VAL A 45 6.42 8.87 10.26
N GLU A 46 7.36 8.39 11.06
CA GLU A 46 8.22 7.25 10.72
C GLU A 46 7.42 5.94 10.60
N GLN A 47 6.45 5.71 11.48
CA GLN A 47 5.57 4.53 11.40
C GLN A 47 4.67 4.60 10.16
N TYR A 48 4.14 5.78 9.88
CA TYR A 48 3.36 6.02 8.66
C TYR A 48 4.19 5.80 7.40
N ASP A 49 5.44 6.27 7.38
CA ASP A 49 6.37 6.10 6.25
C ASP A 49 6.66 4.63 5.95
N VAL A 50 6.97 3.85 6.98
CA VAL A 50 7.19 2.40 6.86
C VAL A 50 5.93 1.69 6.31
N GLU A 51 4.75 2.01 6.84
CA GLU A 51 3.50 1.39 6.40
C GLU A 51 3.14 1.83 4.97
N PHE A 52 3.39 3.09 4.62
CA PHE A 52 3.19 3.63 3.28
C PHE A 52 4.05 2.90 2.26
N ASP A 53 5.35 2.74 2.54
CA ASP A 53 6.28 2.04 1.67
C ASP A 53 5.87 0.58 1.46
N MET A 54 5.51 -0.11 2.55
CA MET A 54 5.05 -1.50 2.50
C MET A 54 3.78 -1.66 1.65
N LEU A 55 2.78 -0.80 1.86
CA LEU A 55 1.49 -0.89 1.18
C LEU A 55 1.54 -0.36 -0.26
N SER A 56 2.45 0.57 -0.58
CA SER A 56 2.63 1.12 -1.93
C SER A 56 2.96 0.04 -2.97
N CYS A 57 3.61 -1.05 -2.54
CA CYS A 57 3.92 -2.21 -3.38
C CYS A 57 2.67 -2.87 -4.00
N PHE A 58 1.50 -2.70 -3.39
CA PHE A 58 0.23 -3.26 -3.85
C PHE A 58 -0.58 -2.31 -4.73
N ALA A 59 -0.14 -1.05 -4.87
CA ALA A 59 -0.85 0.03 -5.56
C ALA A 59 0.01 0.78 -6.59
N PRO A 60 0.71 0.09 -7.51
CA PRO A 60 1.63 0.74 -8.46
C PRO A 60 0.95 1.79 -9.34
N ASP A 61 -0.35 1.64 -9.62
CA ASP A 61 -1.12 2.62 -10.40
C ASP A 61 -1.40 3.92 -9.64
N VAL A 62 -1.42 3.86 -8.30
CA VAL A 62 -1.65 5.01 -7.41
C VAL A 62 -0.35 5.77 -7.18
N VAL A 63 0.78 5.07 -7.08
CA VAL A 63 2.12 5.65 -6.91
C VAL A 63 2.96 5.57 -8.20
N ARG A 64 2.30 5.77 -9.35
CA ARG A 64 2.88 5.56 -10.68
C ARG A 64 4.15 6.36 -10.94
N ASP A 65 4.24 7.53 -10.35
CA ASP A 65 5.38 8.44 -10.44
C ASP A 65 5.61 9.13 -9.09
N GLU A 66 6.78 9.74 -8.93
CA GLU A 66 7.17 10.40 -7.67
C GLU A 66 6.20 11.52 -7.27
N ALA A 67 5.60 12.21 -8.25
CA ALA A 67 4.63 13.26 -7.96
C ALA A 67 3.35 12.68 -7.35
N ALA A 68 2.79 11.62 -7.96
CA ALA A 68 1.63 10.92 -7.44
C ALA A 68 1.91 10.24 -6.08
N ARG A 69 3.11 9.66 -5.92
CA ARG A 69 3.57 9.08 -4.64
C ARG A 69 3.60 10.14 -3.54
N THR A 70 4.26 11.27 -3.80
CA THR A 70 4.37 12.40 -2.87
C THR A 70 3.00 12.96 -2.53
N GLU A 71 2.13 13.16 -3.54
CA GLU A 71 0.77 13.67 -3.32
C GLU A 71 -0.04 12.73 -2.43
N LYS A 72 0.01 11.42 -2.67
CA LYS A 72 -0.71 10.43 -1.85
C LYS A 72 -0.15 10.37 -0.43
N PHE A 73 1.17 10.44 -0.26
CA PHE A 73 1.83 10.49 1.05
C PHE A 73 1.37 11.71 1.85
N VAL A 74 1.46 12.91 1.26
CA VAL A 74 1.06 14.16 1.92
C VAL A 74 -0.43 14.19 2.24
N LYS A 75 -1.29 13.63 1.39
CA LYS A 75 -2.74 13.54 1.66
C LYS A 75 -3.08 12.63 2.83
N GLY A 76 -2.30 11.56 3.04
CA GLY A 76 -2.53 10.62 4.13
C GLY A 76 -1.92 11.06 5.46
N LEU A 77 -0.95 11.99 5.45
CA LEU A 77 -0.52 12.68 6.66
C LEU A 77 -1.71 13.47 7.24
N ARG A 78 -2.31 12.97 8.33
CA ARG A 78 -3.42 13.66 8.98
C ARG A 78 -2.90 14.96 9.57
N LEU A 79 -3.62 16.03 9.25
CA LEU A 79 -3.58 17.40 9.77
C LEU A 79 -3.60 17.44 11.32
N ALA A 80 -2.54 17.03 12.00
CA ALA A 80 -2.39 17.15 13.46
C ALA A 80 -2.20 18.61 13.95
N PHE A 81 -2.67 19.59 13.17
CA PHE A 81 -2.93 20.95 13.63
C PHE A 81 -4.37 21.15 14.09
N ARG A 82 -5.06 20.10 14.54
CA ARG A 82 -6.29 20.29 15.32
C ARG A 82 -5.94 20.54 16.79
N ALA A 83 -5.46 21.75 17.04
CA ALA A 83 -5.71 22.51 18.26
C ALA A 83 -5.51 21.78 19.63
N SER A 84 -4.31 21.27 19.90
CA SER A 84 -3.86 21.16 21.29
C SER A 84 -2.36 21.45 21.41
N SER A 85 -2.07 22.73 21.62
CA SER A 85 -0.97 23.25 22.47
C SER A 85 0.38 22.53 22.42
N GLU A 86 1.33 23.06 21.65
CA GLU A 86 2.51 23.77 22.20
C GLU A 86 3.30 24.51 21.08
N PRO A 87 3.92 25.67 21.37
CA PRO A 87 4.61 26.48 20.38
C PRO A 87 6.11 26.14 20.35
N SER A 88 6.56 25.44 19.32
CA SER A 88 7.99 25.47 18.95
C SER A 88 8.16 25.55 17.43
N GLY A 89 7.85 26.72 16.89
CA GLY A 89 8.79 27.53 16.08
C GLY A 89 9.57 26.91 14.91
N GLN A 90 9.18 25.77 14.34
CA GLN A 90 9.80 25.27 13.10
C GLN A 90 8.72 24.87 12.08
N PRO A 91 8.69 25.52 10.90
CA PRO A 91 7.83 25.07 9.81
C PRO A 91 8.28 23.71 9.30
N LEU A 92 7.32 22.80 9.14
CA LEU A 92 7.49 21.45 8.57
C LEU A 92 8.10 21.44 7.15
N THR A 93 8.25 22.59 6.50
CA THR A 93 8.92 22.72 5.20
C THR A 93 10.42 22.45 5.23
N LEU A 94 11.08 22.46 6.39
CA LEU A 94 12.53 22.23 6.49
C LEU A 94 12.93 20.75 6.57
N MET A 95 12.00 19.82 6.81
CA MET A 95 12.31 18.39 6.86
C MET A 95 12.47 17.75 5.47
N TYR A 96 12.04 18.45 4.41
CA TYR A 96 12.00 17.93 3.04
C TYR A 96 13.21 18.37 2.17
N TYR A 97 14.20 19.04 2.77
CA TYR A 97 15.34 19.64 2.04
C TYR A 97 16.71 19.46 2.71
N ALA A 98 16.96 18.33 3.39
CA ALA A 98 18.30 17.97 3.90
C ALA A 98 18.88 16.78 3.14
#